data_AF-R9J7P7-F1
#
_entry.id   AF-R9J7P7-F1
#
_cell.length_a   1.000
_cell.length_b   1.000
_cell.length_c   1.000
_cell.angle_alpha   90.00
_cell.angle_beta   90.00
_cell.angle_gamma   90.00
#
_symmetry.space_group_name_H-M   'P 1'
#
loop_
_entity.id
_entity.type
_entity.pdbx_description
1 polymer ?
#
loop_
_entity_poly.entity_id
_entity_poly.type
_entity_poly.pdbx_seq_one_letter_code
_entity_poly.pdbx_strand_id
1 'polypeptide(L)'
;MKKIRECKEMYGSSFQELFVTKNMVLCGFMAALAVGLSMTTSIEVGPYIRIGFSGIPNRIVEFLFGPVTGCLFGGALDIMKYMLKPTGPFFFGFTFNAMLAGIIYGSAFYKKPISIKRIAVAELLVKIIVNCLFNTLWISMLYGKGFFVLLPARLLKNAIMLPIDSAILYVSFTYAKRLLYRVGCFPEKSGSRPGI
;
A
#
# COMPACT_ATOMS: atom_id res chain seq x y z
N MET A 1 -9.95 4.54 26.35
CA MET A 1 -8.77 3.71 26.72
C MET A 1 -8.65 2.41 25.92
N LYS A 2 -9.72 1.62 25.71
CA LYS A 2 -9.66 0.32 24.98
C LYS A 2 -9.02 0.39 23.58
N LYS A 3 -9.42 1.37 22.75
CA LYS A 3 -8.85 1.59 21.40
C LYS A 3 -7.34 1.88 21.37
N ILE A 4 -6.81 2.59 22.37
CA ILE A 4 -5.38 2.95 22.42
C ILE A 4 -4.54 1.70 22.71
N ARG A 5 -5.04 0.82 23.58
CA ARG A 5 -4.41 -0.45 23.89
C ARG A 5 -4.43 -1.42 22.71
N GLU A 6 -5.55 -1.52 22.01
CA GLU A 6 -5.67 -2.30 20.76
C GLU A 6 -4.70 -1.78 19.69
N CYS A 7 -4.55 -0.47 19.52
CA CYS A 7 -3.53 0.09 18.64
C CYS A 7 -2.11 -0.29 19.10
N LYS A 8 -1.78 -0.18 20.38
CA LYS A 8 -0.44 -0.51 20.87
C LYS A 8 -0.10 -2.00 20.68
N GLU A 9 -1.05 -2.89 20.95
CA GLU A 9 -0.91 -4.34 20.75
C GLU A 9 -0.83 -4.70 19.26
N MET A 10 -1.55 -3.98 18.40
CA MET A 10 -1.48 -4.14 16.95
C MET A 10 -0.10 -3.78 16.40
N TYR A 11 0.47 -2.64 16.81
CA TYR A 11 1.79 -2.20 16.38
C TYR A 11 2.90 -3.11 16.92
N GLY A 12 2.78 -3.56 18.17
CA GLY A 12 3.71 -4.53 18.76
C GLY A 12 3.66 -5.91 18.07
N SER A 13 2.47 -6.39 17.73
CA SER A 13 2.30 -7.66 17.00
C SER A 13 2.90 -7.61 15.61
N SER A 14 2.68 -6.51 14.86
CA SER A 14 3.27 -6.32 13.53
C SER A 14 4.80 -6.35 13.57
N PHE A 15 5.41 -5.70 14.56
CA PHE A 15 6.86 -5.70 14.71
C PHE A 15 7.41 -7.11 15.01
N GLN A 16 6.72 -7.88 15.85
CA GLN A 16 7.10 -9.27 16.13
C GLN A 16 6.98 -10.16 14.89
N GLU A 17 5.96 -9.95 14.05
CA GLU A 17 5.76 -10.72 12.82
C GLU A 17 6.87 -10.51 11.78
N LEU A 18 7.60 -9.40 11.81
CA LEU A 18 8.76 -9.16 10.94
C LEU A 18 9.96 -10.03 11.28
N PHE A 19 10.17 -10.32 12.57
CA PHE A 19 11.33 -11.09 13.04
C PHE A 19 11.15 -12.60 12.89
N VAL A 20 9.97 -13.06 12.47
CA VAL A 20 9.73 -14.47 12.14
C VAL A 20 10.38 -14.77 10.79
N THR A 21 11.33 -15.71 10.76
CA THR A 21 12.13 -16.02 9.56
C THR A 21 11.26 -16.35 8.34
N LYS A 22 10.18 -17.11 8.52
CA LYS A 22 9.22 -17.45 7.45
C LYS A 22 8.55 -16.20 6.85
N ASN A 23 8.20 -15.24 7.71
CA ASN A 23 7.54 -14.00 7.31
C ASN A 23 8.53 -13.07 6.60
N MET A 24 9.77 -13.01 7.07
CA MET A 24 10.84 -12.24 6.41
C MET A 24 11.10 -12.74 4.99
N VAL A 25 11.15 -14.07 4.79
CA VAL A 25 11.28 -14.67 3.46
C VAL A 25 10.07 -14.34 2.57
N LEU A 26 8.86 -14.39 3.13
CA LEU A 26 7.65 -14.04 2.38
C LEU A 26 7.60 -12.55 2.00
N CYS A 27 8.04 -11.66 2.89
CA CYS A 27 8.26 -10.25 2.58
C CYS A 27 9.26 -10.09 1.44
N GLY A 28 10.42 -10.74 1.50
CA GLY A 28 11.42 -10.69 0.44
C GLY A 28 10.89 -11.18 -0.92
N PHE A 29 10.12 -12.26 -0.93
CA PHE A 29 9.47 -12.77 -2.14
C PHE A 29 8.41 -11.79 -2.69
N MET A 30 7.59 -11.21 -1.81
CA MET A 30 6.61 -10.18 -2.20
C MET A 30 7.29 -8.90 -2.69
N ALA A 31 8.46 -8.55 -2.14
CA ALA A 31 9.26 -7.42 -2.63
C ALA A 31 9.77 -7.68 -4.05
N ALA A 32 10.31 -8.88 -4.31
CA ALA A 32 10.75 -9.28 -5.64
C ALA A 32 9.59 -9.22 -6.65
N LEU A 33 8.41 -9.71 -6.27
CA LEU A 33 7.20 -9.59 -7.09
C LEU A 33 6.78 -8.13 -7.31
N ALA A 34 6.81 -7.29 -6.26
CA ALA A 34 6.47 -5.87 -6.36
C ALA A 34 7.40 -5.14 -7.33
N VAL A 35 8.70 -5.42 -7.27
CA VAL A 35 9.71 -4.85 -8.16
C VAL A 35 9.50 -5.37 -9.59
N GLY A 36 9.37 -6.67 -9.78
CA GLY A 36 9.14 -7.28 -11.10
C GLY A 36 7.88 -6.74 -11.78
N LEU A 37 6.76 -6.64 -11.05
CA LEU A 37 5.53 -6.02 -11.54
C LEU A 37 5.70 -4.53 -11.83
N SER A 38 6.46 -3.81 -10.99
CA SER A 38 6.76 -2.40 -11.25
C SER A 38 7.52 -2.20 -12.57
N MET A 39 8.39 -3.14 -12.93
CA MET A 39 9.20 -3.08 -14.15
C MET A 39 8.44 -3.54 -15.40
N THR A 40 7.61 -4.58 -15.27
CA THR A 40 6.98 -5.27 -16.43
C THR A 40 5.58 -4.77 -16.75
N THR A 41 4.79 -4.37 -15.76
CA THR A 41 3.35 -4.09 -15.89
C THR A 41 3.00 -2.62 -15.65
N SER A 42 3.97 -1.71 -15.74
CA SER A 42 3.66 -0.28 -15.84
C SER A 42 3.08 0.01 -17.23
N ILE A 43 1.78 -0.28 -17.41
CA ILE A 43 1.07 0.08 -18.64
C ILE A 43 0.86 1.60 -18.59
N GLU A 44 1.67 2.30 -19.36
CA GLU A 44 1.57 3.74 -19.55
C GLU A 44 0.46 3.98 -20.58
N VAL A 45 -0.76 4.24 -20.10
CA VAL A 45 -1.88 4.66 -20.95
C VAL A 45 -1.68 6.16 -21.24
N GLY A 46 -0.82 6.43 -22.22
CA GLY A 46 -0.44 7.79 -22.63
C GLY A 46 0.56 8.50 -21.70
N PRO A 47 0.90 9.78 -22.00
CA PRO A 47 1.95 10.53 -21.28
C PRO A 47 1.61 10.90 -19.82
N TYR A 48 0.36 10.71 -19.39
CA TYR A 48 -0.12 11.20 -18.09
C TYR A 48 -0.69 10.11 -17.15
N ILE A 49 -1.12 8.95 -17.67
CA ILE A 49 -1.79 7.91 -16.88
C ILE A 49 -0.93 6.64 -16.85
N ARG A 50 -0.18 6.46 -15.76
CA ARG A 50 0.51 5.21 -15.45
C ARG A 50 -0.31 4.40 -14.47
N ILE A 51 -0.81 3.24 -14.88
CA ILE A 51 -1.47 2.28 -13.98
C ILE A 51 -0.38 1.34 -13.45
N GLY A 52 -0.08 1.44 -12.16
CA GLY A 52 0.97 0.66 -11.53
C GLY A 52 0.41 -0.54 -10.75
N PHE A 53 0.57 -1.76 -11.28
CA PHE A 53 0.17 -2.98 -10.57
C PHE A 53 1.11 -3.36 -9.41
N SER A 54 2.22 -2.64 -9.22
CA SER A 54 3.16 -2.87 -8.13
C SER A 54 2.60 -2.58 -6.73
N GLY A 55 1.43 -1.94 -6.65
CA GLY A 55 0.70 -1.76 -5.40
C GLY A 55 0.11 -3.07 -4.85
N ILE A 56 -0.16 -4.07 -5.70
CA ILE A 56 -0.84 -5.30 -5.27
C ILE A 56 -0.03 -6.08 -4.23
N PRO A 57 1.26 -6.42 -4.47
CA PRO A 57 2.04 -7.17 -3.47
C PRO A 57 2.28 -6.35 -2.20
N ASN A 58 2.44 -5.03 -2.33
CA ASN A 58 2.61 -4.13 -1.18
C ASN A 58 1.39 -4.20 -0.25
N ARG A 59 0.19 -4.16 -0.82
CA ARG A 59 -1.08 -4.18 -0.08
C ARG A 59 -1.34 -5.53 0.57
N ILE A 60 -0.86 -6.61 -0.05
CA ILE A 60 -0.86 -7.95 0.54
C ILE A 60 0.03 -7.97 1.78
N VAL A 61 1.27 -7.50 1.69
CA VAL A 61 2.21 -7.44 2.83
C VAL A 61 1.68 -6.56 3.97
N GLU A 62 1.11 -5.39 3.66
CA GLU A 62 0.47 -4.50 4.63
C GLU A 62 -0.73 -5.16 5.33
N PHE A 63 -1.50 -5.98 4.62
CA PHE A 63 -2.61 -6.73 5.18
C PHE A 63 -2.18 -7.92 6.04
N LEU A 64 -1.13 -8.65 5.61
CA LEU A 64 -0.61 -9.81 6.35
C LEU A 64 0.09 -9.38 7.64
N PHE A 65 1.03 -8.44 7.55
CA PHE A 65 1.98 -8.15 8.63
C PHE A 65 1.69 -6.84 9.36
N GLY A 66 0.75 -6.04 8.86
CA GLY A 66 0.19 -4.86 9.52
C GLY A 66 0.98 -3.57 9.34
N PRO A 67 0.63 -2.50 10.08
CA PRO A 67 1.05 -1.13 9.78
C PRO A 67 2.55 -0.87 9.95
N VAL A 68 3.20 -1.43 10.98
CA VAL A 68 4.63 -1.21 11.23
C VAL A 68 5.47 -1.89 10.16
N THR A 69 5.11 -3.13 9.84
CA THR A 69 5.76 -3.91 8.79
C THR A 69 5.53 -3.32 7.42
N GLY A 70 4.30 -2.94 7.11
CA GLY A 70 3.95 -2.25 5.88
C GLY A 70 4.69 -0.93 5.71
N CYS A 71 4.91 -0.18 6.80
CA CYS A 71 5.70 1.05 6.81
C CYS A 71 7.16 0.79 6.41
N LEU A 72 7.84 -0.12 7.12
CA LEU A 72 9.25 -0.46 6.85
C LEU A 72 9.42 -1.08 5.46
N PHE A 73 8.53 -2.00 5.09
CA PHE A 73 8.53 -2.64 3.79
C PHE A 73 8.29 -1.67 2.65
N GLY A 74 7.29 -0.78 2.79
CA GLY A 74 6.96 0.24 1.80
C GLY A 74 8.11 1.23 1.60
N GLY A 75 8.73 1.69 2.68
CA GLY A 75 9.89 2.58 2.61
C GLY A 75 11.12 1.90 1.98
N ALA A 76 11.44 0.67 2.39
CA ALA A 76 12.55 -0.08 1.82
C ALA A 76 12.34 -0.38 0.33
N LEU A 77 11.13 -0.80 -0.06
CA LEU A 77 10.78 -1.05 -1.46
C LEU A 77 10.86 0.21 -2.32
N ASP A 78 10.48 1.37 -1.80
CA ASP A 78 10.58 2.63 -2.53
C ASP A 78 12.04 2.96 -2.88
N ILE A 79 12.93 2.85 -1.89
CA ILE A 79 14.38 3.03 -2.08
C ILE A 79 14.92 2.00 -3.08
N MET A 80 14.54 0.72 -2.94
CA MET A 80 14.99 -0.34 -3.85
C MET A 80 14.51 -0.10 -5.29
N LYS A 81 13.23 0.25 -5.49
CA LYS A 81 12.67 0.56 -6.81
C LYS A 81 13.38 1.76 -7.44
N TYR A 82 13.69 2.78 -6.63
CA TYR A 82 14.43 3.95 -7.09
C TYR A 82 15.85 3.60 -7.52
N MET A 83 16.58 2.78 -6.75
CA MET A 83 17.92 2.32 -7.09
C MET A 83 17.96 1.49 -8.39
N LEU A 84 16.93 0.67 -8.62
CA LEU A 84 16.82 -0.15 -9.83
C LEU A 84 16.42 0.65 -11.07
N LYS A 85 15.50 1.60 -10.91
CA LYS A 85 15.03 2.46 -12.01
C LYS A 85 14.85 3.89 -11.49
N PRO A 86 15.90 4.73 -11.55
CA PRO A 86 15.81 6.11 -11.11
C PRO A 86 14.88 6.88 -12.04
N THR A 87 13.61 6.96 -11.66
CA THR A 87 12.56 7.67 -12.40
C THR A 87 12.38 9.04 -11.75
N GLY A 88 13.23 9.98 -12.16
CA GLY A 88 13.28 11.35 -11.62
C GLY A 88 14.27 11.50 -10.45
N PRO A 89 14.30 12.67 -9.80
CA PRO A 89 15.18 12.95 -8.67
C PRO A 89 14.74 12.20 -7.41
N PHE A 90 15.71 11.62 -6.69
CA PHE A 90 15.47 11.03 -5.38
C PHE A 90 14.99 12.10 -4.41
N PHE A 91 13.84 11.88 -3.80
CA PHE A 91 13.32 12.78 -2.79
C PHE A 91 12.75 11.97 -1.63
N PHE A 92 13.27 12.22 -0.44
CA PHE A 92 12.88 11.48 0.77
C PHE A 92 11.38 11.57 1.06
N GLY A 93 10.71 12.64 0.63
CA GLY A 93 9.25 12.76 0.73
C GLY A 93 8.46 11.70 -0.05
N PHE A 94 9.00 11.14 -1.14
CA PHE A 94 8.35 10.02 -1.84
C PHE A 94 8.46 8.72 -1.04
N THR A 95 9.59 8.49 -0.37
CA THR A 95 9.75 7.38 0.57
C THR A 95 8.83 7.55 1.78
N PHE A 96 8.69 8.78 2.29
CA PHE A 96 7.73 9.10 3.35
C PHE A 96 6.29 8.80 2.92
N ASN A 97 5.93 9.11 1.67
CA ASN A 97 4.63 8.77 1.11
C ASN A 97 4.40 7.26 1.09
N ALA A 98 5.39 6.47 0.69
CA ALA A 98 5.31 5.00 0.70
C ALA A 98 5.16 4.45 2.12
N MET A 99 5.90 4.97 3.08
CA MET A 99 5.78 4.63 4.50
C MET A 99 4.39 4.97 5.05
N LEU A 100 3.87 6.17 4.76
CA LEU A 100 2.58 6.63 5.24
C LEU A 100 1.43 5.82 4.63
N ALA A 101 1.53 5.47 3.34
CA ALA A 101 0.62 4.53 2.71
C ALA A 101 0.63 3.20 3.49
N GLY A 102 1.80 2.61 3.73
CA GLY A 102 1.93 1.36 4.48
C GLY A 102 1.25 1.37 5.84
N ILE A 103 1.34 2.49 6.57
CA ILE A 103 0.64 2.68 7.85
C ILE A 103 -0.88 2.76 7.65
N ILE A 104 -1.36 3.54 6.67
CA ILE A 104 -2.80 3.74 6.45
C ILE A 104 -3.47 2.43 6.03
N TYR A 105 -2.93 1.72 5.04
CA TYR A 105 -3.50 0.44 4.61
C TYR A 105 -3.32 -0.63 5.68
N GLY A 106 -2.14 -0.74 6.30
CA GLY A 106 -1.90 -1.69 7.37
C GLY A 106 -2.87 -1.48 8.53
N SER A 107 -3.12 -0.24 8.96
CA SER A 107 -4.07 0.05 10.06
C SER A 107 -5.55 -0.14 9.69
N ALA A 108 -5.89 0.05 8.42
CA ALA A 108 -7.24 -0.13 7.90
C ALA A 108 -7.61 -1.61 7.72
N PHE A 109 -6.67 -2.44 7.27
CA PHE A 109 -6.95 -3.82 6.85
C PHE A 109 -6.39 -4.90 7.80
N TYR A 110 -5.39 -4.62 8.63
CA TYR A 110 -4.80 -5.63 9.52
C TYR A 110 -5.79 -6.10 10.59
N LYS A 111 -5.93 -7.44 10.70
CA LYS A 111 -6.83 -8.16 11.63
C LYS A 111 -8.30 -7.70 11.60
N LYS A 112 -8.75 -7.10 10.49
CA LYS A 112 -10.11 -6.56 10.35
C LYS A 112 -10.84 -7.16 9.14
N PRO A 113 -12.18 -7.30 9.21
CA PRO A 113 -12.94 -7.77 8.05
C PRO A 113 -12.85 -6.76 6.91
N ILE A 114 -12.57 -7.30 5.73
CA ILE A 114 -12.47 -6.57 4.47
C ILE A 114 -13.88 -6.21 4.02
N SER A 115 -14.16 -4.92 3.87
CA SER A 115 -15.44 -4.40 3.39
C SER A 115 -15.17 -3.37 2.31
N ILE A 116 -16.01 -3.37 1.26
CA ILE A 116 -15.91 -2.44 0.12
C ILE A 116 -15.88 -0.99 0.62
N LYS A 117 -16.69 -0.66 1.64
CA LYS A 117 -16.72 0.68 2.25
C LYS A 117 -15.38 1.05 2.91
N ARG A 118 -14.73 0.10 3.59
CA ARG A 118 -13.40 0.35 4.21
C ARG A 118 -12.31 0.49 3.16
N ILE A 119 -12.36 -0.30 2.09
CA ILE A 119 -11.45 -0.18 0.94
C ILE A 119 -11.56 1.20 0.32
N ALA A 120 -12.78 1.63 0.00
CA ALA A 120 -13.02 2.95 -0.60
C ALA A 120 -12.56 4.09 0.31
N VAL A 121 -12.82 4.02 1.63
CA VAL A 121 -12.38 5.06 2.58
C VAL A 121 -10.86 5.10 2.74
N ALA A 122 -10.20 3.94 2.83
CA ALA A 122 -8.73 3.90 2.94
C ALA A 122 -8.06 4.40 1.66
N GLU A 123 -8.57 4.02 0.49
CA GLU A 123 -8.06 4.53 -0.78
C GLU A 123 -8.28 6.03 -0.94
N LEU A 124 -9.48 6.51 -0.59
CA LEU A 124 -9.77 7.93 -0.62
C LEU A 124 -8.83 8.71 0.32
N LEU A 125 -8.60 8.22 1.54
CA LEU A 125 -7.68 8.84 2.48
C LEU A 125 -6.25 8.90 1.94
N VAL A 126 -5.75 7.80 1.38
CA VAL A 126 -4.39 7.76 0.83
C VAL A 126 -4.29 8.67 -0.39
N LYS A 127 -5.27 8.66 -1.29
CA LYS A 127 -5.25 9.51 -2.47
C LYS A 127 -5.32 10.99 -2.13
N ILE A 128 -6.11 11.37 -1.13
CA ILE A 128 -6.18 12.77 -0.69
C ILE A 128 -4.88 13.16 0.04
N ILE A 129 -4.50 12.42 1.07
CA ILE A 129 -3.39 12.79 1.96
C ILE A 129 -2.04 12.57 1.27
N VAL A 130 -1.80 11.36 0.78
CA VAL A 130 -0.49 10.97 0.22
C VAL A 130 -0.33 11.52 -1.19
N ASN A 131 -1.32 11.33 -2.06
CA ASN A 131 -1.17 11.64 -3.48
C ASN A 131 -1.55 13.09 -3.86
N CYS A 132 -2.56 13.68 -3.21
CA CYS A 132 -2.96 15.06 -3.50
C CYS A 132 -2.20 16.08 -2.66
N LEU A 133 -2.03 15.88 -1.35
CA LEU A 133 -1.27 16.82 -0.51
C LEU A 133 0.23 16.57 -0.65
N PHE A 134 0.76 15.50 -0.05
CA PHE A 134 2.20 15.31 0.09
C PHE A 134 2.90 15.18 -1.26
N ASN A 135 2.44 14.30 -2.14
CA ASN A 135 3.05 14.15 -3.46
C ASN A 135 3.02 15.45 -4.28
N THR A 136 1.99 16.30 -4.16
CA THR A 136 1.94 17.57 -4.92
C THR A 136 2.84 18.63 -4.28
N LEU A 137 2.94 18.65 -2.95
CA LEU A 137 3.90 19.47 -2.22
C LEU A 137 5.34 19.14 -2.63
N TRP A 138 5.71 17.85 -2.68
CA TRP A 138 7.05 17.43 -3.08
C TRP A 138 7.38 17.83 -4.52
N ILE A 139 6.46 17.63 -5.45
CA ILE A 139 6.67 18.05 -6.84
C ILE A 139 6.78 19.58 -6.96
N SER A 140 5.96 20.33 -6.21
CA SER A 140 6.04 21.80 -6.23
C SER A 140 7.39 22.29 -5.71
N MET A 141 7.94 21.66 -4.67
CA MET A 141 9.30 21.96 -4.16
C MET A 141 10.41 21.56 -5.14
N LEU A 142 10.30 20.41 -5.81
CA LEU A 142 11.32 19.90 -6.73
C LEU A 142 11.37 20.65 -8.07
N TYR A 143 10.21 20.99 -8.62
CA TYR A 143 10.09 21.51 -9.99
C TYR A 143 9.68 22.99 -10.05
N GLY A 144 9.43 23.64 -8.90
CA GLY A 144 9.03 25.05 -8.82
C GLY A 144 7.68 25.40 -9.47
N LYS A 145 6.96 24.41 -10.01
CA LYS A 145 5.63 24.61 -10.60
C LYS A 145 4.62 24.86 -9.49
N GLY A 146 3.73 25.83 -9.71
CA GLY A 146 2.72 26.23 -8.73
C GLY A 146 1.84 25.06 -8.28
N PHE A 147 1.77 24.85 -6.97
CA PHE A 147 0.95 23.81 -6.32
C PHE A 147 -0.48 23.74 -6.89
N PHE A 148 -1.12 24.89 -7.06
CA PHE A 148 -2.48 25.02 -7.60
C PHE A 148 -2.64 24.66 -9.08
N VAL A 149 -1.55 24.57 -9.86
CA VAL A 149 -1.59 24.19 -11.28
C VAL A 149 -1.55 22.68 -11.45
N LEU A 150 -0.82 21.99 -10.58
CA LEU A 150 -0.67 20.53 -10.61
C LEU A 150 -1.81 19.80 -9.90
N LEU A 151 -2.42 20.44 -8.89
CA LEU A 151 -3.48 19.85 -8.07
C LEU A 151 -4.72 19.43 -8.88
N PRO A 152 -5.28 20.25 -9.80
CA PRO A 152 -6.49 19.87 -10.55
C PRO A 152 -6.27 18.65 -11.44
N ALA A 153 -5.13 18.58 -12.12
CA ALA A 153 -4.77 17.43 -12.95
C ALA A 153 -4.63 16.14 -12.11
N ARG A 154 -4.09 16.25 -10.90
CA ARG A 154 -3.99 15.12 -9.97
C ARG A 154 -5.31 14.74 -9.34
N LEU A 155 -6.16 15.71 -8.99
CA LEU A 155 -7.48 15.46 -8.44
C LEU A 155 -8.33 14.69 -9.46
N LEU A 156 -8.32 15.12 -10.72
CA LEU A 156 -9.04 14.47 -11.82
C LEU A 156 -8.51 13.06 -12.07
N LYS A 157 -7.18 12.90 -12.21
CA LYS A 157 -6.55 11.59 -12.39
C LYS A 157 -6.87 10.64 -11.24
N ASN A 158 -6.74 11.11 -10.00
CA ASN A 158 -6.99 10.28 -8.82
C ASN A 158 -8.46 9.93 -8.66
N ALA A 159 -9.38 10.83 -9.02
CA ALA A 159 -10.82 10.58 -9.02
C ALA A 159 -11.20 9.48 -10.02
N ILE A 160 -10.62 9.50 -11.22
CA ILE A 160 -10.85 8.46 -12.24
C ILE A 160 -10.19 7.14 -11.82
N MET A 161 -8.99 7.18 -11.24
CA MET A 161 -8.30 5.99 -10.75
C MET A 161 -8.92 5.43 -9.46
N LEU A 162 -9.70 6.19 -8.69
CA LEU A 162 -10.31 5.75 -7.43
C LEU A 162 -11.18 4.49 -7.59
N PRO A 163 -12.17 4.45 -8.49
CA PRO A 163 -12.96 3.24 -8.70
C PRO A 163 -12.12 2.07 -9.21
N ILE A 164 -11.15 2.34 -10.09
CA ILE A 164 -10.26 1.32 -10.68
C ILE A 164 -9.40 0.67 -9.59
N ASP A 165 -8.68 1.48 -8.81
CA ASP A 165 -7.80 0.98 -7.75
C ASP A 165 -8.61 0.30 -6.63
N SER A 166 -9.81 0.81 -6.32
CA SER A 166 -10.71 0.16 -5.35
C SER A 166 -11.16 -1.22 -5.81
N ALA A 167 -11.50 -1.37 -7.10
CA ALA A 167 -11.85 -2.66 -7.68
C ALA A 167 -10.65 -3.63 -7.68
N ILE A 168 -9.47 -3.15 -8.09
CA ILE A 168 -8.22 -3.93 -8.08
C ILE A 168 -7.90 -4.39 -6.65
N LEU A 169 -8.02 -3.52 -5.65
CA LEU A 169 -7.78 -3.87 -4.25
C LEU A 169 -8.79 -4.89 -3.73
N TYR A 170 -10.08 -4.73 -4.06
CA TYR A 170 -11.10 -5.69 -3.66
C TYR A 170 -10.80 -7.09 -4.20
N VAL A 171 -10.43 -7.16 -5.48
CA VAL A 171 -10.03 -8.40 -6.13
C VAL A 171 -8.77 -8.96 -5.49
N SER A 172 -7.74 -8.12 -5.30
CA SER A 172 -6.45 -8.49 -4.69
C SER A 172 -6.63 -9.05 -3.28
N PHE A 173 -7.47 -8.41 -2.45
CA PHE A 173 -7.77 -8.88 -1.11
C PHE A 173 -8.56 -10.19 -1.08
N THR A 174 -9.47 -10.37 -2.04
CA THR A 174 -10.22 -11.63 -2.21
C THR A 174 -9.27 -12.77 -2.58
N TYR A 175 -8.33 -12.52 -3.50
CA TYR A 175 -7.29 -13.48 -3.86
C TYR A 175 -6.30 -13.71 -2.73
N ALA A 176 -5.88 -12.67 -2.01
CA ALA A 176 -4.98 -12.77 -0.86
C ALA A 176 -5.59 -13.67 0.23
N LYS A 177 -6.87 -13.48 0.56
CA LYS A 177 -7.59 -14.37 1.49
C LYS A 177 -7.59 -15.82 1.00
N ARG A 178 -7.88 -16.06 -0.27
CA ARG A 178 -7.87 -17.42 -0.86
C ARG A 178 -6.47 -18.04 -0.83
N LEU A 179 -5.45 -17.27 -1.17
CA LEU A 179 -4.06 -17.71 -1.19
C LEU A 179 -3.58 -18.04 0.23
N LEU A 180 -3.91 -17.19 1.20
CA LEU A 180 -3.58 -17.40 2.61
C LEU A 180 -4.26 -18.63 3.20
N TYR A 181 -5.52 -18.89 2.81
CA TYR A 181 -6.23 -20.10 3.19
C TYR A 181 -5.54 -21.37 2.64
N ARG A 182 -4.98 -21.30 1.42
CA ARG A 182 -4.24 -22.39 0.79
C ARG A 182 -2.85 -22.61 1.39
N VAL A 183 -2.18 -21.54 1.82
CA VAL A 183 -0.81 -21.59 2.37
C VAL A 183 -0.81 -21.92 3.88
N GLY A 184 -1.98 -22.02 4.52
CA GLY A 184 -2.11 -22.47 5.91
C GLY A 184 -1.40 -21.57 6.93
N CYS A 185 -1.14 -20.31 6.58
CA CYS A 185 -0.26 -19.43 7.36
C CYS A 185 -0.99 -18.64 8.46
N PHE A 186 -2.21 -19.05 8.84
CA PHE A 186 -2.95 -18.49 9.97
C PHE A 186 -2.83 -19.40 11.20
N PRO A 187 -2.59 -18.85 12.41
CA PRO A 187 -3.11 -19.46 13.60
C PRO A 187 -4.63 -19.32 13.55
N GLU A 188 -5.32 -20.45 13.46
CA GLU A 188 -6.77 -20.54 13.55
C GLU A 188 -7.22 -19.99 14.92
N LYS A 189 -7.84 -18.80 14.96
CA LYS A 189 -8.76 -18.44 16.05
C LYS A 189 -9.97 -17.63 15.56
N SER A 190 -11.09 -18.36 15.58
CA SER A 190 -12.46 -17.95 15.87
C SER A 190 -13.25 -17.17 14.82
N GLY A 191 -14.05 -17.91 14.07
CA GLY A 191 -15.49 -17.66 14.07
C GLY A 191 -16.00 -16.53 13.18
N SER A 192 -15.87 -16.65 11.87
CA SER A 192 -16.94 -16.23 10.93
C SER A 192 -16.68 -16.82 9.56
N ARG A 193 -17.46 -17.86 9.22
CA ARG A 193 -17.52 -18.43 7.87
C ARG A 193 -17.85 -17.29 6.88
N PRO A 194 -17.10 -17.09 5.80
CA PRO A 194 -17.62 -16.34 4.67
C PRO A 194 -18.64 -17.25 3.97
N GLY A 195 -19.92 -16.90 4.12
CA GLY A 195 -20.95 -17.42 3.24
C GLY A 195 -20.60 -17.08 1.79
N ILE A 196 -20.85 -18.07 0.93
CA ILE A 196 -20.82 -18.02 -0.53
C ILE A 196 -21.57 -16.80 -1.03
#